data_AF-A0A916U1L0-F1
#
_entry.id   AF-A0A916U1L0-F1
#
_cell.length_a   1.000
_cell.length_b   1.000
_cell.length_c   1.000
_cell.angle_alpha   90.00
_cell.angle_beta   90.00
_cell.angle_gamma   90.00
#
_symmetry.space_group_name_H-M   'P 1'
#
loop_
_entity.id
_entity.type
_entity.pdbx_description
1 polymer ?
#
loop_
_entity_poly.entity_id
_entity_poly.type
_entity_poly.pdbx_seq_one_letter_code
_entity_poly.pdbx_strand_id
1 'polypeptide(L)' 'MTMFRLVYFDPAQGYGAIDSQRYNQIIDTDNHLKKEGKEVICIVDYDQKMIDHKSADYREHRDNIDDYIFDYEFLNS' A
#
# COMPACT_ATOMS: atom_id res chain seq x y z
N MET A 1 16.39 -7.42 -1.66
CA MET A 1 15.45 -7.82 -0.60
C MET A 1 14.08 -7.72 -1.21
N THR A 2 13.35 -8.82 -1.33
CA THR A 2 11.99 -8.82 -1.86
C THR A 2 11.06 -8.19 -0.84
N MET A 3 10.55 -7.01 -1.14
CA MET A 3 9.63 -6.30 -0.26
C MET A 3 8.46 -5.75 -1.05
N PHE A 4 7.29 -5.91 -0.46
CA PHE A 4 6.03 -5.42 -0.95
C PHE A 4 5.42 -4.47 0.09
N ARG A 5 4.81 -3.39 -0.38
CA ARG A 5 4.05 -2.46 0.47
C ARG A 5 2.64 -2.33 -0.07
N LEU A 6 1.66 -2.52 0.80
CA LEU A 6 0.27 -2.21 0.51
C LEU A 6 -0.06 -0.86 1.11
N VAL A 7 -0.53 0.07 0.29
CA VAL A 7 -1.01 1.39 0.73
C VAL A 7 -2.54 1.38 0.71
N TYR A 8 -3.14 1.86 1.80
CA TYR A 8 -4.59 1.87 1.98
C TYR A 8 -5.07 3.19 2.59
N PHE A 9 -6.37 3.45 2.44
CA PHE A 9 -7.09 4.53 3.08
C PHE A 9 -8.13 3.96 4.06
N ASP A 10 -8.05 4.40 5.31
CA ASP A 10 -9.05 4.17 6.34
C ASP A 10 -9.86 5.45 6.53
N PRO A 11 -11.18 5.47 6.27
CA PRO A 11 -12.01 6.66 6.47
C PRO A 11 -11.96 7.24 7.90
N ALA A 12 -11.62 6.44 8.91
CA ALA A 12 -11.51 6.88 10.29
C ALA A 12 -10.13 7.44 10.67
N GLN A 13 -9.06 7.02 9.97
CA GLN A 13 -7.67 7.28 10.40
C GLN A 13 -6.80 7.93 9.32
N GLY A 14 -7.23 7.93 8.05
CA GLY A 14 -6.47 8.41 6.91
C GLY A 14 -5.63 7.31 6.24
N TYR A 15 -4.52 7.71 5.62
CA TYR A 15 -3.66 6.81 4.85
C TYR A 15 -2.74 5.97 5.74
N GLY A 16 -2.52 4.73 5.32
CA GLY A 16 -1.60 3.81 5.98
C GLY A 16 -0.87 2.90 5.00
N ALA A 17 0.20 2.28 5.49
CA ALA A 17 0.95 1.29 4.73
C ALA A 17 1.21 0.03 5.57
N ILE A 18 1.23 -1.12 4.90
CA ILE A 18 1.60 -2.42 5.48
C ILE A 18 2.68 -3.04 4.61
N ASP A 19 3.76 -3.45 5.24
CA ASP A 19 4.93 -4.03 4.59
C ASP A 19 4.98 -5.55 4.79
N SER A 20 5.38 -6.27 3.75
CA SER A 20 5.67 -7.71 3.85
C SER A 20 6.73 -8.13 2.84
N GLN A 21 7.51 -9.16 3.20
CA GLN A 21 8.43 -9.82 2.28
C GLN A 21 7.74 -10.90 1.42
N ARG A 22 6.47 -11.20 1.69
CA ARG A 22 5.73 -12.27 1.02
C ARG A 22 4.47 -11.72 0.36
N TYR A 23 4.39 -11.86 -0.96
CA TYR A 23 3.25 -11.37 -1.74
C TYR A 23 1.92 -11.97 -1.29
N ASN A 24 1.88 -13.25 -0.88
CA ASN A 24 0.65 -13.87 -0.39
C ASN A 24 0.09 -13.18 0.87
N GLN A 25 0.95 -12.71 1.77
CA GLN A 25 0.51 -11.96 2.95
C GLN A 25 -0.10 -10.62 2.56
N ILE A 26 0.44 -9.94 1.55
CA ILE A 26 -0.15 -8.70 1.01
C ILE A 26 -1.56 -8.96 0.47
N ILE A 27 -1.77 -10.05 -0.26
CA ILE A 27 -3.09 -10.41 -0.79
C ILE A 27 -4.06 -10.76 0.34
N ASP A 28 -3.61 -11.49 1.36
CA ASP A 28 -4.44 -11.77 2.54
C ASP A 28 -4.82 -10.48 3.28
N THR A 29 -3.88 -9.53 3.40
CA THR A 29 -4.12 -8.20 3.98
C THR A 29 -5.09 -7.38 3.13
N ASP A 30 -4.95 -7.35 1.81
CA ASP A 30 -5.90 -6.67 0.90
C ASP A 30 -7.34 -7.13 1.14
N ASN A 31 -7.53 -8.45 1.17
CA ASN A 31 -8.84 -9.05 1.43
C ASN A 31 -9.38 -8.71 2.82
N HIS A 32 -8.51 -8.58 3.82
CA HIS A 32 -8.91 -8.22 5.18
C HIS A 32 -9.33 -6.74 5.26
N LEU A 33 -8.51 -5.82 4.73
CA LEU A 33 -8.80 -4.39 4.73
C LEU A 33 -10.12 -4.07 4.02
N LYS A 34 -10.37 -4.70 2.86
CA LYS A 34 -11.64 -4.57 2.14
C LYS A 34 -12.85 -5.01 2.97
N LYS A 35 -12.72 -6.08 3.77
CA LYS A 35 -13.77 -6.54 4.69
C LYS A 35 -14.02 -5.56 5.84
N GLU A 36 -13.00 -4.79 6.22
CA GLU A 36 -13.10 -3.73 7.23
C GLU A 36 -13.64 -2.41 6.64
N GLY A 37 -13.93 -2.35 5.34
CA GLY A 37 -14.39 -1.13 4.66
C GLY A 37 -13.27 -0.14 4.36
N LYS A 38 -12.01 -0.58 4.42
CA LYS A 38 -10.84 0.21 4.03
C LYS A 38 -10.58 0.04 2.54
N GLU A 39 -10.07 1.08 1.92
CA GLU A 39 -9.79 1.11 0.49
C GLU A 39 -8.31 0.82 0.23
N VAL A 40 -8.02 -0.21 -0.57
CA VAL A 40 -6.65 -0.51 -0.97
C VAL A 40 -6.32 0.27 -2.23
N ILE A 41 -5.37 1.18 -2.11
CA ILE A 41 -5.03 2.14 -3.16
C ILE A 41 -4.09 1.50 -4.18
N CYS A 42 -2.97 0.97 -3.69
CA CYS A 42 -1.98 0.29 -4.52
C CYS A 42 -1.13 -0.69 -3.72
N ILE A 43 -0.49 -1.60 -4.46
CA ILE A 43 0.56 -2.46 -3.94
C ILE A 43 1.86 -2.11 -4.68
N VAL A 44 2.92 -1.81 -3.93
CA VAL A 44 4.25 -1.53 -4.45
C VAL A 44 5.08 -2.80 -4.34
N ASP A 45 5.69 -3.22 -5.46
CA ASP A 45 6.74 -4.23 -5.52
C ASP A 45 8.08 -3.52 -5.68
N TYR A 46 8.87 -3.45 -4.60
CA TYR A 46 10.15 -2.77 -4.59
C TYR A 46 11.25 -3.54 -5.32
N ASP A 47 11.10 -4.86 -5.49
CA ASP A 47 12.07 -5.69 -6.21
C ASP A 47 11.94 -5.45 -7.73
N GLN A 48 10.71 -5.42 -8.21
CA GLN A 48 10.40 -5.15 -9.62
C GLN A 48 10.29 -3.65 -9.95
N LYS A 49 10.34 -2.76 -8.95
CA LYS A 49 10.10 -1.31 -9.08
C LYS A 49 8.77 -1.01 -9.77
N MET A 50 7.72 -1.69 -9.33
CA MET A 50 6.40 -1.65 -9.95
C MET A 50 5.33 -1.25 -8.93
N ILE A 51 4.30 -0.56 -9.40
CA ILE A 51 3.10 -0.27 -8.62
C ILE A 51 1.91 -0.95 -9.31
N ASP A 52 1.25 -1.84 -8.58
CA ASP A 52 0.00 -2.49 -8.96
C ASP A 52 -1.17 -1.64 -8.44
N HIS A 53 -1.79 -0.88 -9.34
CA HIS A 53 -2.90 0.02 -9.02
C HIS A 53 -4.16 -0.81 -8.74
N LYS A 54 -4.72 -0.71 -7.53
CA LYS A 54 -5.90 -1.48 -7.11
C LYS A 54 -7.18 -0.66 -7.04
N SER A 55 -7.09 0.60 -6.63
CA SER A 55 -8.25 1.49 -6.58
C SER A 55 -8.55 2.11 -7.95
N ALA A 56 -9.84 2.23 -8.27
CA ALA A 56 -10.32 2.98 -9.44
C ALA A 56 -9.99 4.48 -9.30
N ASP A 57 -9.98 4.98 -8.07
CA ASP A 57 -9.79 6.38 -7.70
C ASP A 57 -8.32 6.68 -7.34
N TYR A 58 -7.39 5.79 -7.74
CA TYR A 58 -5.95 5.94 -7.52
C TYR A 58 -5.42 7.35 -7.85
N ARG A 59 -5.95 8.00 -8.90
CA ARG A 59 -5.54 9.35 -9.29
C ARG A 59 -5.82 10.40 -8.22
N GLU A 60 -6.88 10.24 -7.45
CA GLU A 60 -7.27 11.16 -6.37
C GLU A 60 -6.40 10.94 -5.12
N HIS A 61 -5.93 9.72 -4.93
CA HIS A 61 -5.05 9.37 -3.81
C HIS A 61 -3.57 9.62 -4.08
N ARG A 62 -3.14 9.58 -5.35
CA ARG A 62 -1.73 9.60 -5.76
C ARG A 62 -0.89 10.66 -5.05
N ASP A 63 -1.35 11.90 -5.03
CA ASP A 63 -0.58 13.01 -4.47
C ASP A 63 -0.44 12.92 -2.94
N ASN A 64 -1.32 12.17 -2.26
CA ASN A 64 -1.31 12.00 -0.81
C ASN A 64 -0.55 10.76 -0.35
N ILE A 65 -0.17 9.86 -1.27
CA ILE A 65 0.47 8.58 -0.95
C ILE A 65 1.93 8.51 -1.42
N ASP A 66 2.46 9.58 -2.02
CA ASP A 66 3.81 9.62 -2.59
C ASP A 66 4.87 9.26 -1.53
N ASP A 67 4.76 9.85 -0.33
CA ASP A 67 5.64 9.55 0.81
C ASP A 67 5.54 8.06 1.22
N TYR A 68 4.36 7.46 1.14
CA TYR A 68 4.18 6.04 1.46
C TYR A 68 4.81 5.11 0.40
N ILE A 69 4.99 5.58 -0.83
CA ILE A 69 5.60 4.79 -1.93
C ILE A 69 7.12 4.99 -1.98
N PHE A 70 7.60 6.20 -1.71
CA PHE A 70 9.00 6.57 -1.97
C PHE A 70 9.87 6.69 -0.70
N ASP A 71 9.31 6.98 0.48
CA ASP A 71 10.08 7.08 1.74
C ASP A 71 10.24 5.72 2.44
N TYR A 72 10.88 4.78 1.75
CA TYR A 72 11.32 3.54 2.39
C TYR A 72 12.44 3.76 3.43
N GLU A 73 13.26 4.81 3.25
CA GLU A 73 14.41 5.11 4.12
C GLU A 73 14.07 5.92 5.40
N PHE A 74 12.93 6.64 5.44
CA PHE A 74 12.55 7.47 6.59
C PHE A 74 11.88 6.67 7.72
N LEU A 75 11.36 5.48 7.45
CA LEU A 75 10.67 4.63 8.43
C LEU A 75 11.60 3.64 9.17
N ASN A 76 12.88 3.58 8.80
CA ASN A 76 13.89 2.69 9.40
C ASN A 76 15.14 3.43 9.92
N SER A 77 15.11 4.78 10.01
CA SER A 77 16.17 5.59 10.63
C SER A 77 15.78 6.07 12.03
#